data_AF-A0AA95SK22-F1
#
_entry.id   AF-A0AA95SK22-F1
#
_cell.length_a   1.000
_cell.length_b   1.000
_cell.length_c   1.000
_cell.angle_alpha   90.00
_cell.angle_beta   90.00
_cell.angle_gamma   90.00
#
_symmetry.space_group_name_H-M   'P 1'
#
loop_
_entity.id
_entity.type
_entity.pdbx_description
1 polymer ?
#
loop_
_entity_poly.entity_id
_entity_poly.type
_entity_poly.pdbx_seq_one_letter_code
_entity_poly.pdbx_strand_id
1 'polypeptide(L)'
;MANVAKTMLLGFSQVAQSKKISDYFKEGYDLGKKMVEDFMIKLKEDDNSYPSTWDSTITNSTDPPFSDKLMLFHTNVQSAIGIGDFGLAIAASLRKDLTVNYEGYILRVGAYAVEGAKLLIDHGWFEKPPQSIDRESLRNQNK
;
A
#
# COMPACT_ATOMS: atom_id res chain seq x y z
N MET A 1 11.17 0.73 0.20
CA MET A 1 9.88 1.15 -0.38
C MET A 1 8.97 1.93 0.59
N ALA A 2 8.82 1.49 1.85
CA ALA A 2 7.89 2.09 2.81
C ALA A 2 8.06 3.61 3.05
N ASN A 3 9.30 4.12 3.03
CA ASN A 3 9.55 5.56 3.24
C ASN A 3 9.03 6.42 2.07
N VAL A 4 9.20 5.96 0.84
CA VAL A 4 8.65 6.62 -0.36
C VAL A 4 7.12 6.57 -0.35
N ALA A 5 6.55 5.42 0.01
CA ALA A 5 5.10 5.26 0.15
C ALA A 5 4.52 6.22 1.19
N LYS A 6 5.12 6.28 2.37
CA LYS A 6 4.75 7.20 3.45
C LYS A 6 4.69 8.64 2.93
N THR A 7 5.79 9.14 2.36
CA THR A 7 5.86 10.53 1.87
C THR A 7 4.86 10.79 0.75
N MET A 8 4.75 9.88 -0.23
CA MET A 8 3.77 9.99 -1.33
C MET A 8 2.33 10.08 -0.79
N LEU A 9 1.97 9.23 0.18
CA LEU A 9 0.62 9.20 0.77
C LEU A 9 0.32 10.45 1.60
N LEU A 10 1.31 11.04 2.25
CA LEU A 10 1.14 12.34 2.90
C LEU A 10 0.80 13.42 1.87
N GLY A 11 1.57 13.50 0.78
CA GLY A 11 1.31 14.45 -0.31
C GLY A 11 -0.06 14.22 -0.96
N PHE A 12 -0.44 12.96 -1.22
CA PHE A 12 -1.75 12.63 -1.77
C PHE A 12 -2.89 12.97 -0.81
N SER A 13 -2.71 12.75 0.50
CA SER A 13 -3.72 13.16 1.50
C SER A 13 -3.94 14.67 1.52
N GLN A 14 -2.90 15.46 1.24
CA GLN A 14 -2.96 16.92 1.19
C GLN A 14 -3.71 17.46 -0.03
N VAL A 15 -3.61 16.78 -1.18
CA VAL A 15 -4.14 17.29 -2.47
C VAL A 15 -5.38 16.56 -2.98
N ALA A 16 -5.75 15.42 -2.38
CA ALA A 16 -6.94 14.66 -2.76
C ALA A 16 -8.21 15.51 -2.65
N GLN A 17 -9.04 15.47 -3.70
CA GLN A 17 -10.23 16.31 -3.79
C GLN A 17 -11.38 15.73 -2.96
N SER A 18 -11.49 14.40 -2.91
CA SER A 18 -12.44 13.70 -2.06
C SER A 18 -11.92 13.55 -0.62
N LYS A 19 -12.69 14.04 0.35
CA LYS A 19 -12.43 13.86 1.80
C LYS A 19 -12.21 12.38 2.15
N LYS A 20 -13.04 11.48 1.61
CA LYS A 20 -12.95 10.03 1.86
C LYS A 20 -11.62 9.45 1.37
N ILE A 21 -11.14 9.93 0.23
CA ILE A 21 -9.87 9.48 -0.37
C ILE A 21 -8.67 10.12 0.34
N SER A 22 -8.77 11.39 0.72
CA SER A 22 -7.79 12.07 1.56
C SER A 22 -7.57 11.34 2.89
N ASP A 23 -8.67 10.97 3.57
CA ASP A 23 -8.61 10.23 4.83
C ASP A 23 -7.99 8.83 4.64
N TYR A 24 -8.37 8.13 3.57
CA TYR A 24 -7.74 6.85 3.20
C TYR A 24 -6.22 6.99 2.99
N PHE A 25 -5.76 8.01 2.26
CA PHE A 25 -4.33 8.25 2.09
C PHE A 25 -3.63 8.59 3.42
N LYS A 26 -4.30 9.33 4.31
CA LYS A 26 -3.76 9.64 5.63
C LYS A 26 -3.58 8.38 6.50
N GLU A 27 -4.53 7.45 6.47
CA GLU A 27 -4.40 6.15 7.14
C GLU A 27 -3.20 5.36 6.59
N GLY A 28 -3.02 5.36 5.27
CA GLY A 28 -1.87 4.74 4.63
C GLY A 28 -0.53 5.39 5.02
N TYR A 29 -0.50 6.72 5.15
CA TYR A 29 0.67 7.43 5.68
C TYR A 29 1.01 6.97 7.10
N ASP A 30 0.02 6.86 7.99
CA ASP A 30 0.24 6.46 9.38
C ASP A 30 0.74 5.01 9.47
N LEU A 31 0.21 4.12 8.62
CA LEU A 31 0.73 2.76 8.47
C LEU A 31 2.19 2.77 8.00
N GLY A 32 2.49 3.51 6.93
CA GLY A 32 3.85 3.62 6.37
C GLY A 32 4.85 4.25 7.35
N LYS A 33 4.42 5.23 8.15
CA LYS A 33 5.22 5.84 9.21
C LYS A 33 5.62 4.81 10.26
N LYS A 34 4.66 4.03 10.76
CA LYS A 34 4.92 2.98 11.74
C LYS A 34 5.87 1.90 11.19
N MET A 35 5.69 1.50 9.93
CA MET A 35 6.61 0.57 9.25
C MET A 35 8.05 1.08 9.24
N VAL A 36 8.25 2.34 8.85
CA VAL A 36 9.58 2.96 8.81
C VAL A 36 10.20 3.01 10.19
N GLU A 37 9.45 3.42 11.21
CA GLU A 37 9.91 3.49 12.59
C GLU A 37 10.36 2.12 13.13
N ASP A 38 9.53 1.08 12.96
CA ASP A 38 9.86 -0.27 13.43
C ASP A 38 11.10 -0.84 12.75
N PHE A 39 11.27 -0.65 11.44
CA PHE A 39 12.47 -1.12 10.73
C PHE A 39 13.71 -0.29 11.07
N MET A 40 13.57 1.01 11.31
CA MET A 40 14.67 1.84 11.77
C MET A 40 15.16 1.42 13.16
N ILE A 41 14.25 1.03 14.06
CA ILE A 41 14.62 0.47 15.37
C ILE A 41 15.44 -0.80 15.18
N LYS A 42 15.02 -1.72 14.29
CA LYS A 42 15.76 -2.95 14.01
C LYS A 42 17.17 -2.69 13.46
N LEU A 43 17.30 -1.76 12.51
CA LEU A 43 18.62 -1.37 11.99
C LEU A 43 19.50 -0.77 13.08
N LYS A 44 18.93 0.07 13.94
CA LYS A 44 19.66 0.70 15.04
C LYS A 44 20.09 -0.31 16.11
N GLU A 45 19.27 -1.30 16.44
CA GLU A 45 19.61 -2.39 17.37
C GLU A 45 20.81 -3.21 16.88
N ASP A 46 20.98 -3.31 15.56
CA ASP A 46 22.09 -4.03 14.92
C ASP A 46 23.28 -3.12 14.55
N ASP A 47 23.33 -1.88 15.06
CA ASP A 47 24.34 -0.86 14.73
C ASP A 47 24.50 -0.61 13.21
N ASN A 48 23.44 -0.83 12.43
CA ASN A 48 23.43 -0.65 11.00
C ASN A 48 23.04 0.78 10.59
N SER A 49 23.64 1.23 9.50
CA SER A 49 23.20 2.46 8.83
C SER A 49 21.75 2.34 8.35
N TYR A 50 20.98 3.41 8.52
CA TYR A 50 19.59 3.51 8.07
C TYR A 50 19.43 4.68 7.10
N PRO A 51 18.52 4.58 6.13
CA PRO A 51 18.33 5.61 5.12
C PRO A 51 17.64 6.86 5.72
N SER A 52 18.01 8.04 5.22
CA SER A 52 17.32 9.30 5.51
C SER A 52 15.86 9.27 5.05
N THR A 53 15.01 10.10 5.67
CA THR A 53 13.61 10.26 5.27
C THR A 53 13.42 11.33 4.19
N TRP A 54 12.28 11.25 3.50
CA TRP A 54 11.89 12.17 2.43
C TRP A 54 10.89 13.23 2.92
N ASP A 55 10.72 13.36 4.24
CA ASP A 55 9.66 14.18 4.85
C ASP A 55 9.76 15.67 4.46
N SER A 56 10.98 16.16 4.19
CA SER A 56 11.23 17.55 3.75
C SER A 56 10.88 17.84 2.29
N THR A 57 10.51 16.82 1.50
CA THR A 57 10.23 16.99 0.07
C THR A 57 8.78 17.40 -0.23
N ILE A 58 7.91 17.33 0.77
CA ILE A 58 6.51 17.79 0.63
C ILE A 58 6.47 19.32 0.65
N THR A 59 5.85 19.89 -0.38
CA THR A 59 5.63 21.33 -0.52
C THR A 59 4.27 21.75 0.05
N ASN A 60 4.01 23.05 0.12
CA ASN A 60 2.72 23.61 0.55
C ASN A 60 1.66 23.63 -0.57
N SER A 61 1.91 23.00 -1.73
CA SER A 61 0.95 22.99 -2.83
C SER A 61 -0.30 22.19 -2.47
N THR A 62 -1.47 22.77 -2.68
CA THR A 62 -2.77 22.09 -2.51
C THR A 62 -3.41 21.74 -3.84
N ASP A 63 -2.72 22.03 -4.95
CA ASP A 63 -3.18 21.73 -6.30
C ASP A 63 -2.89 20.26 -6.63
N PRO A 64 -3.91 19.44 -6.96
CA PRO A 64 -3.69 18.03 -7.27
C PRO A 64 -2.92 17.87 -8.58
N PRO A 65 -1.75 17.20 -8.56
CA PRO A 65 -0.99 16.93 -9.79
C PRO A 65 -1.65 15.83 -10.64
N PHE A 66 -2.51 14.99 -10.02
CA PHE A 66 -3.20 13.87 -10.65
C PHE A 66 -4.65 13.81 -10.14
N SER A 67 -5.51 13.10 -10.86
CA SER A 67 -6.87 12.83 -10.40
C SER A 67 -6.89 11.85 -9.23
N ASP A 68 -7.92 11.94 -8.38
CA ASP A 68 -8.17 10.99 -7.28
C ASP A 68 -8.17 9.54 -7.77
N LYS A 69 -8.70 9.28 -8.97
CA LYS A 69 -8.65 7.97 -9.63
C LYS A 69 -7.22 7.46 -9.81
N LEU A 70 -6.35 8.27 -10.39
CA LEU A 70 -4.97 7.88 -10.69
C LEU A 70 -4.15 7.75 -9.41
N MET A 71 -4.33 8.65 -8.44
CA MET A 71 -3.68 8.58 -7.13
C MET A 71 -4.08 7.30 -6.39
N LEU A 72 -5.38 6.96 -6.35
CA LEU A 72 -5.87 5.76 -5.68
C LEU A 72 -5.42 4.46 -6.37
N PHE A 73 -5.33 4.46 -7.71
CA PHE A 73 -4.75 3.36 -8.47
C PHE A 73 -3.27 3.14 -8.09
N HIS A 74 -2.45 4.19 -8.11
CA HIS A 74 -1.04 4.09 -7.74
C HIS A 74 -0.84 3.61 -6.30
N THR A 75 -1.66 4.08 -5.36
CA THR A 75 -1.64 3.61 -3.97
C THR A 75 -1.95 2.11 -3.84
N ASN A 76 -2.92 1.60 -4.59
CA ASN A 76 -3.22 0.17 -4.63
C ASN A 76 -2.08 -0.65 -5.23
N VAL A 77 -1.53 -0.22 -6.37
CA VAL A 77 -0.37 -0.87 -7.02
C VAL A 77 0.82 -0.90 -6.06
N GLN A 78 1.11 0.21 -5.39
CA GLN A 78 2.19 0.30 -4.41
C GLN A 78 2.00 -0.64 -3.24
N SER A 79 0.76 -0.82 -2.77
CA SER A 79 0.44 -1.78 -1.70
C SER A 79 0.69 -3.23 -2.16
N ALA A 80 0.30 -3.58 -3.38
CA ALA A 80 0.57 -4.89 -3.96
C ALA A 80 2.07 -5.17 -4.11
N ILE A 81 2.85 -4.20 -4.59
CA ILE A 81 4.31 -4.31 -4.67
C ILE A 81 4.91 -4.49 -3.26
N GLY A 82 4.47 -3.70 -2.28
CA GLY A 82 4.94 -3.82 -0.89
C GLY A 82 4.69 -5.20 -0.27
N ILE A 83 3.54 -5.82 -0.56
CA ILE A 83 3.26 -7.21 -0.14
C ILE A 83 4.23 -8.19 -0.81
N GLY A 84 4.48 -8.04 -2.11
CA GLY A 84 5.43 -8.86 -2.85
C GLY A 84 6.86 -8.75 -2.30
N ASP A 85 7.31 -7.53 -2.01
CA ASP A 85 8.60 -7.25 -1.39
C ASP A 85 8.75 -7.96 -0.03
N PHE A 86 7.72 -7.93 0.81
CA PHE A 86 7.77 -8.64 2.09
C PHE A 86 7.80 -10.16 1.92
N GLY A 87 7.08 -10.70 0.95
CA GLY A 87 7.17 -12.12 0.59
C GLY A 87 8.60 -12.52 0.18
N LEU A 88 9.25 -11.69 -0.64
CA LEU A 88 10.65 -11.90 -1.03
C LEU A 88 11.60 -11.75 0.17
N ALA A 89 11.40 -10.75 1.03
CA ALA A 89 12.21 -10.53 2.23
C ALA A 89 12.13 -11.70 3.22
N ILE A 90 10.93 -12.30 3.38
CA ILE A 90 10.74 -13.51 4.17
C ILE A 90 11.53 -14.67 3.57
N ALA A 91 11.47 -14.87 2.25
CA ALA A 91 12.19 -15.95 1.58
C ALA A 91 13.72 -15.78 1.68
N ALA A 92 14.22 -14.54 1.72
CA ALA A 92 15.65 -14.24 1.77
C ALA A 92 16.22 -14.18 3.20
N SER A 93 15.38 -14.05 4.23
CA SER A 93 15.82 -13.83 5.61
C SER A 93 15.66 -15.08 6.47
N LEU A 94 16.73 -15.47 7.18
CA LEU A 94 16.70 -16.54 8.19
C LEU A 94 16.31 -16.03 9.59
N ARG A 95 16.14 -14.72 9.75
CA ARG A 95 15.86 -14.07 11.04
C ARG A 95 14.37 -14.11 11.37
N LYS A 96 14.00 -14.97 12.33
CA LYS A 96 12.61 -15.16 12.77
C LYS A 96 11.93 -13.87 13.24
N ASP A 97 12.65 -12.99 13.93
CA ASP A 97 12.12 -11.70 14.39
C ASP A 97 11.71 -10.80 13.22
N LEU A 98 12.50 -10.78 12.15
CA LEU A 98 12.19 -10.05 10.93
C LEU A 98 11.02 -10.68 10.18
N THR A 99 10.99 -12.02 10.06
CA THR A 99 9.88 -12.75 9.43
C THR A 99 8.54 -12.40 10.08
N VAL A 100 8.46 -12.43 11.41
CA VAL A 100 7.22 -12.07 12.14
C VAL A 100 6.79 -10.63 11.87
N ASN A 101 7.73 -9.69 11.81
CA ASN A 101 7.44 -8.30 11.45
C ASN A 101 6.90 -8.19 10.01
N TYR A 102 7.53 -8.85 9.05
CA TYR A 102 7.09 -8.85 7.66
C TYR A 102 5.68 -9.44 7.49
N GLU A 103 5.40 -10.58 8.11
CA GLU A 103 4.06 -11.19 8.10
C GLU A 103 3.00 -10.26 8.69
N GLY A 104 3.29 -9.65 9.84
CA GLY A 104 2.40 -8.68 10.47
C GLY A 104 2.09 -7.49 9.56
N TYR A 105 3.07 -7.03 8.78
CA TYR A 105 2.88 -5.95 7.82
C TYR A 105 2.19 -6.38 6.53
N ILE A 106 2.41 -7.60 6.03
CA ILE A 106 1.64 -8.17 4.91
C ILE A 106 0.14 -8.12 5.23
N LEU A 107 -0.27 -8.52 6.44
CA LEU A 107 -1.67 -8.51 6.85
C LEU A 107 -2.25 -7.08 6.88
N ARG A 108 -1.52 -6.12 7.45
CA ARG A 108 -1.97 -4.73 7.56
C ARG A 108 -2.05 -4.03 6.21
N VAL A 109 -1.02 -4.19 5.38
CA VAL A 109 -0.98 -3.63 4.02
C VAL A 109 -2.01 -4.31 3.13
N GLY A 110 -2.23 -5.62 3.29
CA GLY A 110 -3.28 -6.36 2.58
C GLY A 110 -4.67 -5.83 2.91
N ALA A 111 -4.97 -5.61 4.20
CA ALA A 111 -6.25 -5.02 4.62
C ALA A 111 -6.43 -3.61 4.04
N TYR A 112 -5.39 -2.78 4.11
CA TYR A 112 -5.38 -1.44 3.51
C TYR A 112 -5.65 -1.47 1.99
N ALA A 113 -4.98 -2.38 1.26
CA ALA A 113 -5.17 -2.55 -0.18
C ALA A 113 -6.60 -2.99 -0.54
N VAL A 114 -7.23 -3.83 0.28
CA VAL A 114 -8.63 -4.23 0.08
C VAL A 114 -9.57 -3.03 0.20
N GLU A 115 -9.37 -2.15 1.17
CA GLU A 115 -10.17 -0.92 1.30
C GLU A 115 -9.93 0.03 0.11
N GLY A 116 -8.69 0.15 -0.36
CA GLY A 116 -8.38 0.87 -1.59
C GLY A 116 -9.07 0.31 -2.83
N ALA A 117 -9.12 -1.01 -2.97
CA ALA A 117 -9.80 -1.67 -4.08
C ALA A 117 -11.32 -1.47 -4.00
N LYS A 118 -11.91 -1.53 -2.80
CA LYS A 118 -13.34 -1.20 -2.60
C LYS A 118 -13.64 0.24 -3.01
N LEU A 119 -12.80 1.20 -2.64
CA LEU A 119 -12.95 2.60 -3.08
C LEU A 119 -12.91 2.72 -4.61
N LEU A 120 -12.01 2.00 -5.29
CA LEU A 120 -11.97 1.97 -6.75
C LEU A 120 -13.24 1.35 -7.35
N ILE A 121 -13.78 0.29 -6.75
CA ILE A 121 -15.02 -0.36 -7.19
C ILE A 121 -16.23 0.57 -7.00
N ASP A 122 -16.35 1.20 -5.83
CA ASP A 122 -17.44 2.12 -5.49
C ASP A 122 -17.55 3.29 -6.48
N HIS A 123 -16.41 3.78 -6.99
CA HIS A 123 -16.35 4.86 -7.98
C HIS A 123 -16.41 4.37 -9.43
N GLY A 124 -16.49 3.05 -9.69
CA GLY A 124 -16.41 2.48 -11.03
C GLY A 124 -15.04 2.68 -11.71
N TRP A 125 -13.99 2.85 -10.91
CA TRP A 125 -12.62 3.07 -11.36
C TRP A 125 -11.79 1.79 -11.45
N PHE A 126 -12.23 0.72 -10.79
CA PHE A 126 -11.55 -0.57 -10.83
C PHE A 126 -11.82 -1.28 -12.17
N GLU A 127 -10.77 -1.62 -12.90
CA GLU A 127 -10.91 -2.36 -14.15
C GLU A 127 -11.36 -3.80 -13.88
N LYS A 128 -12.27 -4.29 -14.73
CA LYS A 128 -12.67 -5.69 -14.70
C LYS A 128 -11.67 -6.48 -15.55
N PRO A 129 -10.80 -7.31 -14.95
CA PRO A 129 -9.87 -8.13 -15.74
C PRO A 129 -10.64 -9.15 -16.59
N PRO A 130 -10.04 -9.67 -17.67
CA PRO A 130 -10.60 -10.76 -18.44
C PRO A 130 -11.01 -11.91 -17.51
N GLN A 131 -12.26 -12.34 -17.62
CA GLN A 131 -12.80 -13.41 -16.79
C GLN A 131 -12.53 -14.76 -17.46
N SER A 132 -12.16 -15.76 -16.68
CA SER A 132 -12.18 -17.14 -17.17
C SER A 132 -13.61 -17.62 -17.35
N ILE A 133 -13.82 -18.58 -18.26
CA ILE A 133 -15.09 -19.27 -18.40
C ILE A 133 -15.41 -19.98 -17.08
N ASP A 134 -16.61 -19.74 -16.56
CA ASP A 134 -17.12 -20.47 -15.40
C ASP A 134 -17.55 -21.88 -15.82
N ARG A 135 -16.66 -22.85 -15.55
CA ARG A 135 -16.88 -24.25 -15.92
C ARG A 135 -17.98 -24.91 -15.09
N GLU A 136 -18.28 -24.38 -13.90
CA GLU A 136 -19.30 -24.93 -13.02
C GLU A 136 -20.70 -24.55 -13.49
N SER A 137 -20.95 -23.29 -13.86
CA SER A 137 -22.23 -22.91 -14.46
C SER A 137 -22.48 -23.67 -15.77
N LEU A 138 -21.47 -23.87 -16.62
CA LEU A 138 -21.61 -24.68 -17.83
C LEU A 138 -21.96 -26.15 -17.54
N ARG A 139 -21.39 -26.76 -16.50
CA ARG A 139 -21.71 -28.13 -16.09
C ARG A 139 -23.16 -28.27 -15.59
N ASN A 140 -23.67 -27.22 -14.94
CA ASN A 140 -24.98 -27.20 -14.30
C ASN A 140 -26.10 -26.72 -15.24
N GLN A 141 -25.80 -26.27 -16.47
CA GLN A 141 -26.80 -25.91 -17.49
C GLN A 141 -27.51 -27.11 -18.13
N ASN A 142 -26.97 -28.32 -18.01
CA ASN A 142 -27.49 -29.54 -18.62
C ASN A 142 -28.29 -30.45 -17.64
N LYS A 143 -28.76 -29.90 -16.52
CA LYS A 143 -29.68 -30.56 -15.58
C LYS A 143 -30.98 -29.77 -15.50
#